data_AF-A0A0H5CQA3-F1
#
_entry.id   AF-A0A0H5CQA3-F1
#
_cell.length_a   1.000
_cell.length_b   1.000
_cell.length_c   1.000
_cell.angle_alpha   90.00
_cell.angle_beta   90.00
_cell.angle_gamma   90.00
#
_symmetry.space_group_name_H-M   'P 1'
#
loop_
_entity.id
_entity.type
_entity.pdbx_description
1 polymer ?
#
loop_
_entity_poly.entity_id
_entity_poly.type
_entity_poly.pdbx_seq_one_letter_code
_entity_poly.pdbx_strand_id
1 'polypeptide(L)'
;MVSSAPVSGGAAEIALALTTRSGRVFVKGARGERAMIEGRVQPYLPVIAPRMLWQETIESWFILAFEHVDGRHVSLAPSSSDLGRVADAAHRISLVRCPDLPVLPVENRWARFATPESLALLRGDFLVHTDLTPENFLVASDQTWVVDWGWPSVGAPWLDTVTLVVRLIQSGHDPAEAEEWAQHIPAWRDAPRAGVRAYAEIRAAVAERNAAPIRDAWLAYRTWLSTVR
;
A
#
# COMPACT_ATOMS: atom_id res chain seq x y z
N MET A 1 -28.29 -12.85 16.28
CA MET A 1 -27.21 -13.83 16.17
C MET A 1 -26.02 -13.09 15.58
N VAL A 2 -24.86 -13.18 16.21
CA VAL A 2 -23.60 -12.64 15.66
C VAL A 2 -22.80 -13.86 15.22
N SER A 3 -22.29 -13.85 13.99
CA SER A 3 -21.37 -14.89 13.50
C SER A 3 -20.08 -14.24 13.01
N SER A 4 -18.99 -15.00 13.08
CA SER A 4 -17.65 -14.55 12.69
C SER A 4 -17.03 -15.56 11.72
N ALA A 5 -16.32 -15.06 10.71
CA ALA A 5 -15.45 -15.87 9.87
C ALA A 5 -14.03 -15.25 9.86
N PRO A 6 -12.96 -16.06 9.99
CA PRO A 6 -11.60 -15.58 9.79
C PRO A 6 -11.43 -15.09 8.35
N VAL A 7 -10.67 -14.01 8.18
CA VAL A 7 -10.23 -13.53 6.88
C VAL A 7 -8.73 -13.80 6.77
N SER A 8 -8.33 -14.49 5.71
CA SER A 8 -6.92 -14.78 5.44
C SER A 8 -6.23 -13.56 4.82
N GLY A 9 -5.09 -13.13 5.37
CA GLY A 9 -4.26 -12.05 4.83
C GLY A 9 -4.06 -10.86 5.77
N GLY A 10 -2.97 -10.12 5.57
CA GLY A 10 -2.60 -8.93 6.35
C GLY A 10 -1.70 -9.22 7.57
N ALA A 11 -1.15 -8.16 8.17
CA ALA A 11 -0.23 -8.23 9.30
C ALA A 11 -0.94 -8.27 10.68
N ALA A 12 -2.27 -8.27 10.72
CA ALA A 12 -3.05 -8.25 11.95
C ALA A 12 -3.09 -9.63 12.61
N GLU A 13 -2.96 -9.67 13.94
CA GLU A 13 -3.07 -10.90 14.73
C GLU A 13 -4.51 -11.46 14.72
N ILE A 14 -5.50 -10.58 14.54
CA ILE A 14 -6.92 -10.91 14.38
C ILE A 14 -7.43 -10.19 13.14
N ALA A 15 -8.05 -10.93 12.23
CA ALA A 15 -8.82 -10.40 11.10
C ALA A 15 -10.12 -11.21 10.95
N LEU A 16 -11.26 -10.54 11.13
CA LEU A 16 -12.58 -11.19 11.20
C LEU A 16 -13.61 -10.41 10.38
N ALA A 17 -14.42 -11.13 9.60
CA ALA A 17 -15.68 -10.61 9.11
C ALA A 17 -16.79 -11.00 10.10
N LEU A 18 -17.43 -10.01 10.72
CA LEU A 18 -18.55 -10.21 11.63
C LEU A 18 -19.87 -9.93 10.90
N THR A 19 -20.82 -10.87 10.96
CA THR A 19 -22.20 -10.63 10.55
C THR A 19 -23.04 -10.32 11.78
N THR A 20 -23.61 -9.12 11.81
CA THR A 20 -24.45 -8.63 12.91
C THR A 20 -25.89 -8.43 12.42
N ARG A 21 -26.81 -8.11 13.34
CA ARG A 21 -28.20 -7.74 12.96
C ARG A 21 -28.28 -6.48 12.10
N SER A 22 -27.31 -5.58 12.22
CA SER A 22 -27.25 -4.30 11.51
C SER A 22 -26.38 -4.33 10.26
N GLY A 23 -25.85 -5.49 9.87
CA GLY A 23 -24.99 -5.65 8.69
C GLY A 23 -23.64 -6.29 9.00
N ARG A 24 -22.77 -6.32 7.99
CA ARG A 24 -21.42 -6.88 8.08
C ARG A 24 -20.40 -5.81 8.44
N VAL A 25 -19.44 -6.18 9.28
CA VAL A 25 -18.29 -5.34 9.65
C VAL A 25 -17.01 -6.15 9.53
N PHE A 26 -15.93 -5.49 9.15
CA PHE A 26 -14.58 -6.08 9.17
C PHE A 26 -13.85 -5.60 10.41
N VAL A 27 -13.26 -6.51 11.18
CA VAL A 27 -12.56 -6.21 12.43
C VAL A 27 -11.11 -6.67 12.35
N LYS A 28 -10.19 -5.75 12.62
CA LYS A 28 -8.78 -6.02 12.83
C LYS A 28 -8.44 -5.86 14.31
N GLY A 29 -7.63 -6.77 14.84
CA GLY A 29 -7.07 -6.67 16.17
C GLY A 29 -5.58 -6.95 16.14
N ALA A 30 -4.78 -6.10 16.75
CA ALA A 30 -3.34 -6.32 16.90
C ALA A 30 -2.79 -5.58 18.12
N ARG A 31 -1.63 -6.02 18.61
CA ARG A 31 -0.91 -5.33 19.68
C ARG A 31 0.13 -4.37 19.15
N GLY A 32 0.49 -3.41 19.98
CA GLY A 32 1.59 -2.49 19.74
C GLY A 32 1.25 -1.27 18.88
N GLU A 33 2.23 -0.39 18.75
CA GLU A 33 2.06 0.96 18.20
C GLU A 33 1.56 0.98 16.74
N ARG A 34 1.87 -0.06 15.96
CA ARG A 34 1.46 -0.15 14.55
C ARG A 34 -0.06 -0.15 14.38
N ALA A 35 -0.77 -0.91 15.22
CA ALA A 35 -2.22 -0.98 15.18
C ALA A 35 -2.85 0.36 15.54
N MET A 36 -2.27 1.07 16.51
CA MET A 36 -2.68 2.42 16.87
C MET A 36 -2.45 3.42 15.72
N ILE A 37 -1.32 3.34 15.01
CA ILE A 37 -1.02 4.21 13.86
C ILE A 37 -2.04 3.98 12.73
N GLU A 38 -2.40 2.73 12.42
CA GLU A 38 -3.42 2.42 11.41
C GLU A 38 -4.77 3.10 11.72
N GLY A 39 -5.21 3.10 12.98
CA GLY A 39 -6.41 3.83 13.40
C GLY A 39 -6.29 5.35 13.30
N ARG A 40 -5.11 5.91 13.61
CA ARG A 40 -4.86 7.37 13.59
C ARG A 40 -4.84 7.97 12.19
N VAL A 41 -4.46 7.21 11.17
CA VAL A 41 -4.43 7.71 9.78
C VAL A 41 -5.82 7.76 9.14
N GLN A 42 -6.78 6.97 9.62
CA GLN A 42 -8.11 6.81 9.00
C GLN A 42 -8.85 8.11 8.66
N PRO A 43 -8.89 9.13 9.55
CA PRO A 43 -9.60 10.39 9.24
C PRO A 43 -9.04 11.18 8.06
N TYR A 44 -7.81 10.87 7.63
CA TYR A 44 -7.07 11.58 6.59
C TYR A 44 -7.00 10.80 5.29
N LEU A 45 -7.48 9.55 5.27
CA LEU A 45 -7.47 8.72 4.08
C LEU A 45 -8.48 9.23 3.03
N PRO A 46 -8.21 9.03 1.74
CA PRO A 46 -9.13 9.41 0.68
C PRO A 46 -10.40 8.55 0.77
N VAL A 47 -11.50 9.04 0.16
CA VAL A 47 -12.82 8.34 0.10
C VAL A 47 -12.80 7.14 -0.87
N ILE A 48 -11.76 6.33 -0.76
CA ILE A 48 -11.55 4.98 -1.30
C ILE A 48 -11.09 4.03 -0.20
N ALA A 49 -10.77 4.51 1.01
CA ALA A 49 -10.57 3.64 2.16
C ALA A 49 -11.93 3.31 2.80
N PRO A 50 -12.17 2.05 3.23
CA PRO A 50 -13.36 1.72 3.99
C PRO A 50 -13.45 2.56 5.25
N ARG A 51 -14.62 3.11 5.53
CA ARG A 51 -14.84 3.92 6.73
C ARG A 51 -14.61 3.09 8.00
N MET A 52 -13.73 3.60 8.87
CA MET A 52 -13.64 3.10 10.24
C MET A 52 -14.92 3.45 11.00
N LEU A 53 -15.61 2.42 11.48
CA LEU A 53 -16.87 2.53 12.23
C LEU A 53 -16.61 2.87 13.69
N TRP A 54 -15.62 2.21 14.28
CA TRP A 54 -15.20 2.41 15.66
C TRP A 54 -13.80 1.83 15.87
N GLN A 55 -13.18 2.25 16.96
CA GLN A 55 -11.93 1.69 17.47
C GLN A 55 -12.02 1.57 18.99
N GLU A 56 -11.34 0.58 19.56
CA GLU A 56 -11.30 0.36 21.00
C GLU A 56 -9.93 -0.18 21.42
N THR A 57 -9.50 0.16 22.64
CA THR A 57 -8.31 -0.44 23.25
C THR A 57 -8.75 -1.32 24.41
N ILE A 58 -8.44 -2.62 24.32
CA ILE A 58 -8.79 -3.61 25.34
C ILE A 58 -7.48 -4.22 25.84
N GLU A 59 -7.08 -3.84 27.05
CA GLU A 59 -5.76 -4.18 27.61
C GLU A 59 -4.62 -3.78 26.66
N SER A 60 -3.93 -4.77 26.08
CA SER A 60 -2.82 -4.57 25.12
C SER A 60 -3.25 -4.57 23.66
N TRP A 61 -4.53 -4.78 23.38
CA TRP A 61 -5.08 -4.89 22.05
C TRP A 61 -5.66 -3.57 21.56
N PHE A 62 -5.36 -3.23 20.32
CA PHE A 62 -6.07 -2.21 19.56
C PHE A 62 -7.00 -2.93 18.58
N ILE A 63 -8.30 -2.67 18.71
CA ILE A 63 -9.35 -3.22 17.86
C ILE A 63 -9.86 -2.10 16.97
N LEU A 64 -9.83 -2.34 15.66
CA LEU A 64 -10.32 -1.43 14.64
C LEU A 64 -11.45 -2.12 13.89
N ALA A 65 -12.59 -1.46 13.76
CA ALA A 65 -13.72 -1.96 12.98
C ALA A 65 -14.04 -1.05 11.81
N PHE A 66 -14.26 -1.65 10.66
CA PHE A 66 -14.50 -0.98 9.39
C PHE A 66 -15.81 -1.46 8.78
N GLU A 67 -16.36 -0.66 7.88
CA GLU A 67 -17.39 -1.16 6.99
C GLU A 67 -16.86 -2.35 6.19
N HIS A 68 -17.70 -3.36 6.00
CA HIS A 68 -17.33 -4.51 5.21
C HIS A 68 -17.54 -4.20 3.72
N VAL A 69 -16.45 -4.18 2.95
CA VAL A 69 -16.50 -4.08 1.49
C VAL A 69 -16.64 -5.47 0.90
N ASP A 70 -17.80 -5.75 0.30
CA ASP A 70 -18.02 -6.99 -0.46
C ASP A 70 -17.60 -6.76 -1.92
N GLY A 71 -16.29 -6.85 -2.16
CA GLY A 71 -15.69 -6.58 -3.46
C GLY A 71 -14.73 -7.68 -3.90
N ARG A 72 -14.54 -7.81 -5.21
CA ARG A 72 -13.52 -8.71 -5.77
C ARG A 72 -12.15 -8.02 -5.77
N HIS A 73 -11.08 -8.80 -5.64
CA HIS A 73 -9.73 -8.26 -5.84
C HIS A 73 -9.51 -7.84 -7.31
N VAL A 74 -8.60 -6.90 -7.52
CA VAL A 74 -8.18 -6.51 -8.88
C VAL A 74 -7.25 -7.55 -9.48
N SER A 75 -7.27 -7.68 -10.81
CA SER A 75 -6.21 -8.36 -11.55
C SER A 75 -5.20 -7.35 -12.09
N LEU A 76 -3.91 -7.59 -11.85
CA LEU A 76 -2.81 -6.82 -12.43
C LEU A 76 -2.22 -7.49 -13.69
N ALA A 77 -2.81 -8.58 -14.18
CA ALA A 77 -2.32 -9.25 -15.38
C ALA A 77 -2.36 -8.33 -16.63
N PRO A 78 -1.52 -8.59 -17.64
CA PRO A 78 -1.61 -7.91 -18.93
C PRO A 78 -3.04 -7.93 -19.48
N SER A 79 -3.45 -6.82 -20.10
CA SER A 79 -4.82 -6.61 -20.65
C SER A 79 -5.97 -6.61 -19.63
N SER A 80 -5.70 -6.62 -18.32
CA SER A 80 -6.73 -6.47 -17.31
C SER A 80 -7.45 -5.13 -17.42
N SER A 81 -8.79 -5.14 -17.34
CA SER A 81 -9.60 -3.93 -17.30
C SER A 81 -9.51 -3.19 -15.95
N ASP A 82 -8.86 -3.78 -14.95
CA ASP A 82 -8.70 -3.16 -13.62
C ASP A 82 -7.53 -2.15 -13.57
N LEU A 83 -6.63 -2.15 -14.56
CA LEU A 83 -5.41 -1.32 -14.53
C LEU A 83 -5.72 0.18 -14.42
N GLY A 84 -6.79 0.65 -15.07
CA GLY A 84 -7.24 2.04 -14.95
C GLY A 84 -7.77 2.36 -13.54
N ARG A 85 -8.44 1.42 -12.89
CA ARG A 85 -8.95 1.56 -11.52
C ARG A 85 -7.81 1.65 -10.50
N VAL A 86 -6.78 0.84 -10.69
CA VAL A 86 -5.59 0.86 -9.83
C VAL A 86 -4.82 2.16 -10.00
N ALA A 87 -4.69 2.68 -11.23
CA ALA A 87 -4.06 3.97 -11.48
C ALA A 87 -4.83 5.13 -10.83
N ASP A 88 -6.17 5.15 -10.95
CA ASP A 88 -7.01 6.16 -10.28
C ASP A 88 -6.87 6.09 -8.76
N ALA A 89 -6.94 4.90 -8.17
CA ALA A 89 -6.77 4.73 -6.73
C ALA A 89 -5.38 5.17 -6.25
N ALA A 90 -4.31 4.80 -6.95
CA ALA A 90 -2.95 5.24 -6.64
C ALA A 90 -2.80 6.77 -6.78
N HIS A 91 -3.41 7.37 -7.79
CA HIS A 91 -3.46 8.83 -7.93
C HIS A 91 -4.14 9.47 -6.70
N ARG A 92 -5.31 8.97 -6.29
CA ARG A 92 -6.03 9.50 -5.12
C ARG A 92 -5.23 9.36 -3.82
N ILE A 93 -4.47 8.29 -3.65
CA ILE A 93 -3.54 8.13 -2.52
C ILE A 93 -2.43 9.19 -2.58
N SER A 94 -1.79 9.38 -3.74
CA SER A 94 -0.68 10.32 -3.92
C SER A 94 -1.01 11.79 -3.60
N LEU A 95 -2.30 12.14 -3.51
CA LEU A 95 -2.77 13.48 -3.17
C LEU A 95 -2.84 13.74 -1.65
N VAL A 96 -2.71 12.70 -0.83
CA VAL A 96 -2.94 12.79 0.62
C VAL A 96 -1.70 13.32 1.32
N ARG A 97 -1.74 14.58 1.74
CA ARG A 97 -0.71 15.15 2.62
C ARG A 97 -0.74 14.44 3.97
N CYS A 98 0.42 14.09 4.49
CA CYS A 98 0.53 13.55 5.83
C CYS A 98 0.37 14.71 6.84
N PRO A 99 -0.61 14.67 7.76
CA PRO A 99 -0.66 15.60 8.88
C PRO A 99 0.42 15.27 9.91
N ASP A 100 0.51 16.08 10.96
CA ASP A 100 1.36 15.80 12.12
C ASP A 100 0.84 14.58 12.89
N LEU A 101 1.28 13.40 12.45
CA LEU A 101 0.94 12.09 12.98
C LEU A 101 2.24 11.34 13.30
N PRO A 102 2.22 10.40 14.27
CA PRO A 102 3.37 9.55 14.58
C PRO A 102 3.54 8.43 13.53
N VAL A 103 3.50 8.80 12.26
CA VAL A 103 3.73 7.91 11.12
C VAL A 103 5.22 7.90 10.84
N LEU A 104 5.80 6.72 10.65
CA LEU A 104 7.25 6.59 10.46
C LEU A 104 7.67 7.19 9.10
N PRO A 105 8.66 8.11 9.06
CA PRO A 105 9.25 8.54 7.80
C PRO A 105 9.87 7.37 7.04
N VAL A 106 9.72 7.35 5.72
CA VAL A 106 10.23 6.26 4.87
C VAL A 106 11.74 6.09 4.99
N GLU A 107 12.50 7.16 5.21
CA GLU A 107 13.93 7.09 5.47
C GLU A 107 14.27 6.29 6.74
N ASN A 108 13.45 6.43 7.78
CA ASN A 108 13.65 5.73 9.05
C ASN A 108 13.20 4.27 8.91
N ARG A 109 12.12 4.03 8.15
CA ARG A 109 11.61 2.68 7.88
C ARG A 109 12.66 1.80 7.21
N TRP A 110 13.43 2.35 6.29
CA TRP A 110 14.41 1.61 5.51
C TRP A 110 15.86 2.00 5.79
N ALA A 111 16.13 2.69 6.90
CA ALA A 111 17.46 3.19 7.26
C ALA A 111 18.58 2.14 7.19
N ARG A 112 18.26 0.87 7.50
CA ARG A 112 19.23 -0.24 7.49
C ARG A 112 19.57 -0.79 6.10
N PHE A 113 18.96 -0.27 5.03
CA PHE A 113 19.07 -0.82 3.68
C PHE A 113 19.73 0.13 2.66
N ALA A 114 20.01 1.38 3.04
CA ALA A 114 20.61 2.36 2.15
C ALA A 114 21.38 3.44 2.91
N THR A 115 22.17 4.22 2.17
CA THR A 115 22.87 5.38 2.72
C THR A 115 21.91 6.54 2.99
N PRO A 116 22.27 7.49 3.86
CA PRO A 116 21.45 8.69 4.12
C PRO A 116 21.11 9.48 2.85
N GLU A 117 22.01 9.54 1.88
CA GLU A 117 21.82 10.25 0.61
C GLU A 117 20.71 9.61 -0.23
N SER A 118 20.74 8.27 -0.38
CA SER A 118 19.69 7.53 -1.09
C SER A 118 18.34 7.63 -0.38
N LEU A 119 18.33 7.59 0.96
CA LEU A 119 17.10 7.74 1.75
C LEU A 119 16.52 9.15 1.66
N ALA A 120 17.36 10.19 1.56
CA ALA A 120 16.91 11.57 1.41
C ALA A 120 16.11 11.79 0.11
N LEU A 121 16.37 10.99 -0.93
CA LEU A 121 15.61 11.02 -2.19
C LEU A 121 14.16 10.53 -2.04
N LEU A 122 13.82 9.83 -0.96
CA LEU A 122 12.48 9.27 -0.72
C LEU A 122 11.59 10.21 0.10
N ARG A 123 12.15 11.31 0.60
CA ARG A 123 11.45 12.24 1.48
C ARG A 123 10.30 12.96 0.77
N GLY A 124 9.28 13.28 1.56
CA GLY A 124 8.14 14.08 1.14
C GLY A 124 7.11 14.15 2.26
N ASP A 125 6.11 15.00 2.10
CA ASP A 125 5.10 15.27 3.13
C ASP A 125 3.76 14.59 2.82
N PHE A 126 3.79 13.42 2.17
CA PHE A 126 2.61 12.68 1.74
C PHE A 126 2.49 11.37 2.49
N LEU A 127 1.26 10.99 2.79
CA LEU A 127 0.96 9.68 3.35
C LEU A 127 1.09 8.64 2.24
N VAL A 128 1.92 7.63 2.46
CA VAL A 128 2.13 6.51 1.54
C VAL A 128 1.76 5.20 2.22
N HIS A 129 1.16 4.28 1.47
CA HIS A 129 0.71 2.97 1.93
C HIS A 129 1.91 2.03 2.14
N THR A 130 2.91 2.09 1.26
CA THR A 130 4.17 1.31 1.25
C THR A 130 4.06 -0.20 1.06
N ASP A 131 2.86 -0.74 0.97
CA ASP A 131 2.62 -2.18 0.86
C ASP A 131 1.48 -2.51 -0.10
N LEU A 132 1.27 -1.71 -1.15
CA LEU A 132 0.23 -1.98 -2.13
C LEU A 132 0.46 -3.32 -2.85
N THR A 133 -0.54 -4.17 -2.78
CA THR A 133 -0.67 -5.44 -3.49
C THR A 133 -2.05 -5.54 -4.16
N PRO A 134 -2.26 -6.44 -5.15
CA PRO A 134 -3.59 -6.67 -5.73
C PRO A 134 -4.68 -6.95 -4.68
N GLU A 135 -4.30 -7.62 -3.59
CA GLU A 135 -5.18 -7.99 -2.49
C GLU A 135 -5.68 -6.77 -1.69
N ASN A 136 -4.97 -5.64 -1.73
CA ASN A 136 -5.41 -4.41 -1.07
C ASN A 136 -6.44 -3.64 -1.88
N PHE A 137 -6.67 -3.96 -3.15
CA PHE A 137 -7.68 -3.31 -3.96
C PHE A 137 -8.93 -4.18 -4.06
N LEU A 138 -10.08 -3.60 -3.73
CA LEU A 138 -11.39 -4.25 -3.89
C LEU A 138 -12.24 -3.46 -4.88
N VAL A 139 -12.86 -4.15 -5.84
CA VAL A 139 -13.86 -3.57 -6.74
C VAL A 139 -15.22 -4.04 -6.27
N ALA A 140 -16.03 -3.09 -5.80
CA ALA A 140 -17.40 -3.32 -5.39
C ALA A 140 -18.28 -2.36 -6.20
N SER A 141 -19.14 -2.91 -7.06
CA SER A 141 -19.90 -2.15 -8.06
C SER A 141 -18.96 -1.35 -8.98
N ASP A 142 -19.15 -0.03 -9.07
CA ASP A 142 -18.32 0.89 -9.84
C ASP A 142 -17.18 1.51 -9.02
N GLN A 143 -17.17 1.33 -7.70
CA GLN A 143 -16.16 1.87 -6.78
C GLN A 143 -14.97 0.93 -6.61
N THR A 144 -13.78 1.53 -6.52
CA THR A 144 -12.55 0.85 -6.12
C THR A 144 -12.17 1.28 -4.71
N TRP A 145 -11.85 0.31 -3.86
CA TRP A 145 -11.49 0.50 -2.47
C TRP A 145 -10.04 0.09 -2.24
N VAL A 146 -9.35 0.78 -1.35
CA VAL A 146 -8.00 0.44 -0.90
C VAL A 146 -8.02 0.16 0.58
N VAL A 147 -7.71 -1.08 0.94
CA VAL A 147 -7.76 -1.60 2.31
C VAL A 147 -6.35 -1.85 2.86
N ASP A 148 -6.26 -2.16 4.15
CA ASP A 148 -5.03 -2.56 4.85
C ASP A 148 -3.94 -1.49 4.95
N TRP A 149 -4.27 -0.40 5.62
CA TRP A 149 -3.35 0.68 5.97
C TRP A 149 -2.52 0.32 7.21
N GLY A 150 -1.95 -0.88 7.26
CA GLY A 150 -1.16 -1.38 8.40
C GLY A 150 0.29 -0.87 8.43
N TRP A 151 0.80 -0.38 7.30
CA TRP A 151 2.18 0.11 7.14
C TRP A 151 2.29 1.56 6.63
N PRO A 152 1.42 2.49 7.05
CA PRO A 152 1.47 3.85 6.55
C PRO A 152 2.81 4.48 6.91
N SER A 153 3.31 5.32 6.01
CA SER A 153 4.55 6.06 6.18
C SER A 153 4.40 7.46 5.63
N VAL A 154 5.33 8.36 5.96
CA VAL A 154 5.42 9.67 5.33
C VAL A 154 6.60 9.70 4.36
N GLY A 155 6.37 10.13 3.13
CA GLY A 155 7.38 10.12 2.06
C GLY A 155 6.92 10.82 0.79
N ALA A 156 7.66 10.62 -0.30
CA ALA A 156 7.35 11.17 -1.60
C ALA A 156 6.08 10.53 -2.21
N PRO A 157 5.24 11.31 -2.94
CA PRO A 157 3.93 10.85 -3.39
C PRO A 157 3.98 9.77 -4.49
N TRP A 158 5.14 9.55 -5.11
CA TRP A 158 5.35 8.58 -6.19
C TRP A 158 5.82 7.19 -5.70
N LEU A 159 6.12 7.02 -4.41
CA LEU A 159 6.68 5.77 -3.87
C LEU A 159 5.74 4.57 -4.10
N ASP A 160 4.45 4.76 -3.85
CA ASP A 160 3.46 3.70 -4.06
C ASP A 160 3.28 3.33 -5.53
N THR A 161 3.50 4.28 -6.45
CA THR A 161 3.50 4.00 -7.89
C THR A 161 4.65 3.07 -8.28
N VAL A 162 5.86 3.26 -7.74
CA VAL A 162 6.98 2.32 -7.99
C VAL A 162 6.66 0.92 -7.46
N THR A 163 6.03 0.83 -6.28
CA THR A 163 5.57 -0.46 -5.75
C THR A 163 4.63 -1.14 -6.74
N LEU A 164 3.68 -0.40 -7.31
CA LEU A 164 2.73 -0.93 -8.31
C LEU A 164 3.39 -1.30 -9.65
N VAL A 165 4.36 -0.53 -10.14
CA VAL A 165 5.16 -0.88 -11.32
C VAL A 165 5.80 -2.26 -11.13
N VAL A 166 6.38 -2.52 -9.97
CA VAL A 166 6.99 -3.83 -9.69
C VAL A 166 5.94 -4.93 -9.50
N ARG A 167 4.76 -4.62 -8.98
CA ARG A 167 3.63 -5.57 -8.93
C ARG A 167 3.11 -5.93 -10.33
N LEU A 168 3.13 -5.01 -11.28
CA LEU A 168 2.81 -5.29 -12.69
C LEU A 168 3.85 -6.20 -13.32
N ILE A 169 5.14 -5.93 -13.10
CA ILE A 169 6.23 -6.81 -13.57
C ILE A 169 6.07 -8.21 -12.98
N GLN A 170 5.78 -8.31 -11.68
CA GLN A 170 5.47 -9.58 -11.01
C GLN A 170 4.27 -10.31 -11.65
N SER A 171 3.31 -9.56 -12.21
CA SER A 171 2.11 -10.10 -12.86
C SER A 171 2.29 -10.40 -14.36
N GLY A 172 3.51 -10.21 -14.90
CA GLY A 172 3.87 -10.60 -16.26
C GLY A 172 4.00 -9.46 -17.28
N HIS A 173 3.95 -8.20 -16.86
CA HIS A 173 4.25 -7.06 -17.74
C HIS A 173 5.76 -6.92 -17.94
N ASP A 174 6.18 -6.39 -19.09
CA ASP A 174 7.55 -5.92 -19.21
C ASP A 174 7.74 -4.57 -18.46
N PRO A 175 8.97 -4.23 -18.04
CA PRO A 175 9.19 -2.99 -17.28
C PRO A 175 8.82 -1.70 -18.02
N ALA A 176 8.93 -1.64 -19.34
CA ALA A 176 8.57 -0.47 -20.12
C ALA A 176 7.05 -0.30 -20.18
N GLU A 177 6.29 -1.38 -20.40
CA GLU A 177 4.82 -1.39 -20.30
C GLU A 177 4.35 -0.94 -18.91
N ALA A 178 5.00 -1.43 -17.85
CA ALA A 178 4.65 -1.06 -16.48
C ALA A 178 4.91 0.44 -16.20
N GLU A 179 5.99 1.02 -16.72
CA GLU A 179 6.23 2.46 -16.61
C GLU A 179 5.32 3.32 -17.50
N GLU A 180 4.94 2.83 -18.67
CA GLU A 180 3.95 3.47 -19.53
C GLU A 180 2.60 3.54 -18.81
N TRP A 181 2.17 2.44 -18.17
CA TRP A 181 1.01 2.45 -17.30
C TRP A 181 1.13 3.49 -16.17
N ALA A 182 2.30 3.61 -15.54
CA ALA A 182 2.52 4.55 -14.45
C ALA A 182 2.37 6.03 -14.88
N GLN A 183 2.52 6.36 -16.17
CA GLN A 183 2.30 7.73 -16.69
C GLN A 183 0.86 8.25 -16.49
N HIS A 184 -0.10 7.35 -16.25
CA HIS A 184 -1.48 7.73 -15.91
C HIS A 184 -1.59 8.35 -14.51
N ILE A 185 -0.57 8.21 -13.67
CA ILE A 185 -0.54 8.76 -12.30
C ILE A 185 0.29 10.05 -12.31
N PRO A 186 -0.30 11.24 -12.07
CA PRO A 186 0.44 12.51 -12.12
C PRO A 186 1.71 12.55 -11.27
N ALA A 187 1.66 12.04 -10.03
CA ALA A 187 2.81 12.02 -9.13
C ALA A 187 4.02 11.27 -9.70
N TRP A 188 3.80 10.28 -10.57
CA TRP A 188 4.87 9.53 -11.23
C TRP A 188 5.65 10.36 -12.25
N ARG A 189 4.98 11.27 -12.97
CA ARG A 189 5.62 12.09 -14.01
C ARG A 189 6.69 13.02 -13.43
N ASP A 190 6.50 13.42 -12.17
CA ASP A 190 7.41 14.26 -11.42
C ASP A 190 8.43 13.45 -10.59
N ALA A 191 8.40 12.11 -10.66
CA ALA A 191 9.27 11.24 -9.89
C ALA A 191 10.73 11.36 -10.37
N PRO A 192 11.69 11.78 -9.51
CA PRO A 192 13.08 11.85 -9.91
C PRO A 192 13.63 10.45 -10.20
N ARG A 193 14.22 10.26 -11.38
CA ARG A 193 14.82 8.96 -11.78
C ARG A 193 15.82 8.41 -10.75
N ALA A 194 16.62 9.28 -10.13
CA ALA A 194 17.53 8.88 -9.05
C ALA A 194 16.77 8.34 -7.83
N GLY A 195 15.65 8.96 -7.46
CA GLY A 195 14.79 8.49 -6.38
C GLY A 195 14.11 7.15 -6.69
N VAL A 196 13.63 6.97 -7.92
CA VAL A 196 13.08 5.68 -8.39
C VAL A 196 14.12 4.56 -8.30
N ARG A 197 15.35 4.81 -8.77
CA ARG A 197 16.48 3.86 -8.67
C ARG A 197 16.79 3.52 -7.21
N ALA A 198 16.96 4.54 -6.36
CA ALA A 198 17.25 4.35 -4.93
C ALA A 198 16.14 3.55 -4.23
N TYR A 199 14.87 3.86 -4.52
CA TYR A 199 13.75 3.15 -3.93
C TYR A 199 13.69 1.69 -4.38
N ALA A 200 13.90 1.42 -5.67
CA ALA A 200 13.94 0.06 -6.20
C ALA A 200 15.10 -0.77 -5.59
N GLU A 201 16.26 -0.17 -5.38
CA GLU A 201 17.40 -0.80 -4.69
C GLU A 201 17.06 -1.16 -3.24
N ILE A 202 16.52 -0.20 -2.49
CA ILE A 202 16.10 -0.39 -1.10
C ILE A 202 15.08 -1.52 -0.99
N ARG A 203 14.04 -1.51 -1.84
CA ARG A 203 12.97 -2.51 -1.80
C ARG A 203 13.43 -3.88 -2.28
N ALA A 204 14.37 -3.97 -3.22
CA ALA A 204 15.01 -5.24 -3.57
C ALA A 204 15.76 -5.84 -2.36
N ALA A 205 16.54 -5.03 -1.64
CA ALA A 205 17.26 -5.48 -0.45
C ALA A 205 16.31 -5.90 0.70
N VAL A 206 15.19 -5.19 0.88
CA VAL A 206 14.12 -5.60 1.81
C VAL A 206 13.53 -6.95 1.41
N ALA A 207 13.17 -7.12 0.14
CA ALA A 207 12.58 -8.36 -0.37
C ALA A 207 13.55 -9.54 -0.25
N GLU A 208 14.83 -9.33 -0.54
CA GLU A 208 15.89 -10.33 -0.36
C GLU A 208 16.04 -10.74 1.11
N ARG A 209 16.15 -9.78 2.03
CA ARG A 209 16.25 -10.06 3.47
C ARG A 209 15.07 -10.85 4.00
N ASN A 210 13.88 -10.61 3.47
CA ASN A 210 12.65 -11.28 3.89
C ASN A 210 12.36 -12.57 3.10
N ALA A 211 13.23 -12.97 2.16
CA ALA A 211 12.98 -14.06 1.21
C ALA A 211 11.61 -13.95 0.50
N ALA A 212 11.18 -12.73 0.19
CA ALA A 212 9.87 -12.47 -0.39
C ALA A 212 9.87 -12.79 -1.91
N PRO A 213 8.86 -13.50 -2.45
CA PRO A 213 8.82 -13.87 -3.88
C PRO A 213 8.89 -12.68 -4.85
N ILE A 214 8.42 -11.50 -4.44
CA ILE A 214 8.50 -10.27 -5.26
C ILE A 214 9.95 -9.82 -5.54
N ARG A 215 10.95 -10.37 -4.84
CA ARG A 215 12.37 -10.06 -5.04
C ARG A 215 12.77 -10.10 -6.52
N ASP A 216 12.31 -11.10 -7.26
CA ASP A 216 12.73 -11.29 -8.66
C ASP A 216 12.20 -10.16 -9.56
N ALA A 217 10.98 -9.67 -9.31
CA ALA A 217 10.44 -8.51 -10.00
C ALA A 217 11.20 -7.22 -9.65
N TRP A 218 11.59 -7.03 -8.39
CA TRP A 218 12.45 -5.90 -8.00
C TRP A 218 13.82 -5.94 -8.70
N LEU A 219 14.44 -7.11 -8.81
CA LEU A 219 15.72 -7.28 -9.51
C LEU A 219 15.60 -7.04 -11.02
N ALA A 220 14.51 -7.53 -11.64
CA ALA A 220 14.22 -7.26 -13.05
C ALA A 220 14.05 -5.75 -13.30
N TYR A 221 13.28 -5.07 -12.46
CA TYR A 221 13.08 -3.63 -12.59
C TYR A 221 14.37 -2.82 -12.37
N ARG A 222 15.18 -3.18 -11.38
CA ARG A 222 16.51 -2.57 -11.16
C ARG A 222 17.42 -2.74 -12.39
N THR A 223 17.42 -3.93 -12.98
CA THR A 223 18.21 -4.21 -14.18
C THR A 223 17.78 -3.30 -15.33
N TRP A 224 16.47 -3.19 -15.56
CA TRP A 224 15.91 -2.31 -16.58
C TRP A 224 16.21 -0.82 -16.32
N LEU A 225 16.12 -0.35 -15.07
CA LEU A 225 16.48 1.03 -14.71
C LEU A 225 17.94 1.41 -14.99
N SER A 226 18.82 0.41 -15.11
CA SER A 226 20.23 0.60 -15.48
C SER A 226 20.46 0.70 -17.00
N THR A 227 19.50 0.22 -17.81
CA THR A 227 19.60 0.26 -19.28
C THR A 227 19.00 1.53 -19.87
N VAL A 228 17.98 2.10 -19.22
CA VAL A 228 17.36 3.37 -19.60
C VAL A 228 18.12 4.53 -18.94
N ARG A 229 18.56 5.51 -19.76
CA ARG A 229 19.35 6.66 -19.29
C ARG A 229 18.49 7.64 -18.51
#